data_AF-A0AB38WSN7-F1
#
_entry.id   AF-A0AB38WSN7-F1
#
_cell.length_a   1.000
_cell.length_b   1.000
_cell.length_c   1.000
_cell.angle_alpha   90.00
_cell.angle_beta   90.00
_cell.angle_gamma   90.00
#
_symmetry.space_group_name_H-M   'P 1'
#
loop_
_entity.id
_entity.type
_entity.pdbx_description
1 polymer ?
#
loop_
_entity_poly.entity_id
_entity_poly.type
_entity_poly.pdbx_seq_one_letter_code
_entity_poly.pdbx_strand_id
1 'polypeptide(L)' 'MIRKVAALALLGLSLVFGYFYYAQYFKWRGCFNDLGRCYEADSGVVYLEQSGDAWLLLAALAFGASLYHAWRLKKPNR' A
#
# COMPACT_ATOMS: atom_id res chain seq x y z
N MET A 1 -1.77 -21.72 14.06
CA MET A 1 -0.56 -21.15 13.42
C MET A 1 -0.88 -20.41 12.11
N ILE A 2 -1.73 -20.97 11.24
CA ILE A 2 -2.09 -20.34 9.95
C ILE A 2 -2.53 -18.87 10.02
N ARG A 3 -3.38 -18.50 10.99
CA ARG A 3 -3.83 -17.10 11.16
C ARG A 3 -2.70 -16.14 11.55
N LYS A 4 -1.69 -16.59 12.30
CA LYS A 4 -0.53 -15.76 12.69
C LYS A 4 0.34 -15.51 11.46
N VAL A 5 0.61 -16.55 10.68
CA VAL A 5 1.36 -16.45 9.42
C VAL A 5 0.64 -15.54 8.43
N ALA A 6 -0.68 -15.72 8.25
CA ALA A 6 -1.49 -14.86 7.40
C ALA A 6 -1.46 -13.39 7.85
N ALA A 7 -1.60 -13.12 9.16
CA ALA A 7 -1.54 -11.76 9.69
C ALA A 7 -0.19 -11.09 9.42
N LEU A 8 0.93 -11.81 9.63
CA LEU A 8 2.27 -11.30 9.36
C LEU A 8 2.52 -11.09 7.87
N ALA A 9 2.09 -12.02 7.02
CA ALA A 9 2.22 -11.90 5.57
C ALA A 9 1.43 -10.69 5.02
N LEU A 10 0.19 -10.49 5.48
CA LEU A 10 -0.65 -9.35 5.10
C LEU A 10 -0.08 -8.02 5.62
N LEU A 11 0.51 -8.02 6.81
CA LEU A 11 1.21 -6.84 7.32
C LEU A 11 2.43 -6.50 6.45
N GLY A 12 3.22 -7.51 6.07
CA GLY A 12 4.33 -7.34 5.13
C GLY A 12 3.88 -6.78 3.79
N LEU A 13 2.80 -7.32 3.21
CA LEU A 13 2.21 -6.81 1.97
C LEU A 13 1.75 -5.35 2.11
N SER A 14 1.10 -5.00 3.22
CA SER A 14 0.68 -3.62 3.48
C SER A 14 1.87 -2.65 3.48
N LEU A 15 3.00 -3.03 4.10
CA LEU A 15 4.22 -2.24 4.09
C LEU A 15 4.82 -2.11 2.69
N VAL A 16 4.83 -3.19 1.91
CA VAL A 16 5.30 -3.17 0.51
C VAL A 16 4.43 -2.23 -0.34
N PHE A 17 3.10 -2.33 -0.24
CA PHE A 17 2.19 -1.43 -0.95
C PHE A 17 2.32 0.03 -0.48
N GLY A 18 2.51 0.25 0.83
CA GLY A 18 2.81 1.57 1.37
C GLY A 18 4.11 2.16 0.84
N TYR A 19 5.14 1.33 0.66
CA TYR A 19 6.38 1.74 0.00
C TYR A 19 6.13 2.14 -1.46
N PHE A 20 5.34 1.38 -2.22
CA PHE A 20 4.97 1.75 -3.59
C PHE A 20 4.13 3.02 -3.65
N TYR A 21 3.19 3.23 -2.72
CA TYR A 21 2.47 4.49 -2.57
C TYR A 21 3.44 5.67 -2.39
N TYR A 22 4.46 5.50 -1.54
CA TYR A 22 5.47 6.54 -1.36
C TYR A 22 6.29 6.77 -2.64
N ALA A 23 6.88 5.71 -3.19
CA ALA A 23 7.85 5.78 -4.28
C ALA A 23 7.24 6.20 -5.63
N GLN A 24 5.98 5.82 -5.89
CA GLN A 24 5.30 6.06 -7.17
C GLN A 24 4.36 7.27 -7.13
N TYR A 25 3.89 7.68 -5.95
CA TYR A 25 2.93 8.78 -5.81
C TYR A 25 3.40 9.87 -4.83
N PHE A 26 3.56 9.56 -3.53
CA PHE A 26 3.70 10.60 -2.51
C PHE A 26 4.97 11.45 -2.69
N LYS A 27 6.08 10.83 -3.12
CA LYS A 27 7.33 11.54 -3.47
C LYS A 27 7.10 12.59 -4.58
N TRP A 28 6.18 12.32 -5.50
CA TRP A 28 5.93 13.10 -6.72
C TRP A 28 4.67 13.96 -6.68
N ARG A 29 3.94 13.97 -5.56
CA ARG A 29 2.63 14.63 -5.43
C ARG A 29 2.59 16.13 -5.76
N GLY A 30 3.74 16.81 -5.75
CA GLY A 30 3.86 18.23 -6.13
C GLY A 30 4.21 18.48 -7.60
N CYS A 31 4.41 17.43 -8.40
CA CYS A 31 4.88 17.50 -9.79
C CYS A 31 3.79 17.16 -10.82
N PHE A 32 2.68 16.54 -10.39
CA PHE A 32 1.61 16.15 -11.30
C PHE A 32 0.98 17.38 -11.97
N ASN A 33 0.81 17.30 -13.29
CA ASN A 33 0.11 18.30 -14.09
C ASN A 33 -1.41 18.02 -14.15
N ASP A 34 -2.16 18.81 -14.92
CA ASP A 34 -3.62 18.66 -15.09
C ASP A 34 -4.05 17.28 -15.67
N LEU A 35 -3.13 16.52 -16.23
CA LEU A 35 -3.35 15.16 -16.74
C LEU A 35 -2.95 14.07 -15.72
N GLY A 36 -2.52 14.45 -14.52
CA GLY A 36 -2.07 13.54 -13.46
C GLY A 36 -0.73 12.86 -13.77
N ARG A 37 0.16 13.49 -14.54
CA ARG A 37 1.46 12.92 -14.94
C ARG A 37 2.63 13.74 -14.40
N CYS A 38 3.67 13.07 -13.91
CA CYS A 38 4.94 13.68 -13.55
C CYS A 38 6.07 12.95 -14.30
N TYR A 39 6.88 13.69 -15.06
CA TYR A 39 8.01 13.14 -15.79
C TYR A 39 9.32 13.44 -15.04
N GLU A 40 10.07 12.39 -14.71
CA GLU A 40 11.41 12.50 -14.13
C GLU A 40 12.44 12.39 -15.26
N ALA A 41 13.08 13.51 -15.60
CA ALA A 41 13.99 13.59 -16.75
C ALA A 41 15.22 12.67 -16.62
N ASP A 42 15.75 12.50 -15.40
CA ASP A 42 16.97 11.72 -15.16
C ASP A 42 16.75 10.21 -15.38
N SER A 43 15.59 9.70 -15.00
CA SER A 43 15.25 8.27 -15.11
C SER A 43 14.42 7.95 -16.36
N GLY A 44 13.86 8.97 -17.02
CA GLY A 44 12.89 8.83 -18.11
C GLY A 44 11.54 8.26 -17.68
N VAL A 45 11.27 8.16 -16.38
CA VAL A 45 10.03 7.56 -15.84
C VAL A 45 8.90 8.58 -15.81
N VAL A 46 7.70 8.12 -16.18
CA VAL A 46 6.46 8.88 -16.00
C VAL A 46 5.68 8.27 -14.84
N TYR A 47 5.53 9.05 -13.78
CA TYR A 47 4.67 8.73 -12.64
C TYR A 47 3.24 9.18 -12.91
N LEU A 48 2.28 8.41 -12.41
CA LEU A 48 0.85 8.66 -12.57
C LEU A 48 0.19 8.89 -11.22
N GLU A 49 -0.60 9.95 -11.12
CA GLU A 49 -1.32 10.31 -9.91
C GLU A 49 -2.26 9.17 -9.45
N GLN A 50 -2.95 8.54 -10.40
CA GLN A 50 -3.86 7.40 -10.16
C GLN A 50 -3.17 6.21 -9.47
N SER A 51 -1.84 6.07 -9.61
CA SER A 51 -1.10 5.01 -8.91
C SER A 51 -1.19 5.17 -7.39
N GLY A 52 -1.35 6.40 -6.89
CA GLY A 52 -1.53 6.69 -5.47
C GLY A 52 -2.75 5.99 -4.90
N ASP A 53 -3.91 6.19 -5.52
CA ASP A 53 -5.17 5.57 -5.08
C ASP A 53 -5.08 4.04 -5.07
N ALA A 54 -4.51 3.47 -6.13
CA ALA A 54 -4.35 2.02 -6.25
C ALA A 54 -3.46 1.45 -5.12
N TRP A 55 -2.27 2.01 -4.92
CA TRP A 55 -1.34 1.52 -3.89
C TRP A 55 -1.86 1.78 -2.47
N LEU A 56 -2.49 2.93 -2.23
CA LEU A 56 -3.06 3.24 -0.92
C LEU A 56 -4.21 2.30 -0.57
N LEU A 57 -5.12 2.04 -1.53
CA LEU A 57 -6.23 1.10 -1.34
C LEU A 57 -5.71 -0.30 -1.02
N LEU A 58 -4.73 -0.80 -1.78
CA LEU A 58 -4.12 -2.10 -1.53
C LEU A 58 -3.45 -2.16 -0.16
N ALA A 59 -2.70 -1.12 0.23
CA ALA A 59 -2.07 -1.02 1.54
C ALA A 59 -3.09 -1.06 2.67
N ALA A 60 -4.20 -0.32 2.54
CA ALA A 60 -5.27 -0.26 3.51
C ALA A 60 -6.02 -1.59 3.64
N LEU A 61 -6.35 -2.24 2.51
CA LEU A 61 -7.02 -3.55 2.51
C LEU A 61 -6.14 -4.64 3.15
N ALA A 62 -4.85 -4.68 2.80
CA ALA A 62 -3.90 -5.63 3.38
C ALA A 62 -3.74 -5.40 4.89
N PHE A 63 -3.66 -4.14 5.32
CA PHE A 63 -3.59 -3.80 6.74
C PHE A 63 -4.86 -4.21 7.49
N GLY A 64 -6.03 -3.86 6.95
CA GLY A 64 -7.32 -4.23 7.53
C GLY A 64 -7.49 -5.74 7.66
N ALA A 65 -7.07 -6.51 6.65
CA ALA A 65 -7.07 -7.97 6.71
C ALA A 65 -6.10 -8.50 7.77
N SER A 66 -4.90 -7.92 7.90
CA SER A 66 -3.94 -8.27 8.95
C SER A 66 -4.55 -8.05 10.35
N LEU A 67 -5.16 -6.88 10.58
CA LEU A 67 -5.84 -6.55 11.83
C LEU A 67 -6.99 -7.52 12.12
N TYR A 68 -7.79 -7.87 11.10
CA TYR A 68 -8.85 -8.85 11.24
C TYR A 68 -8.33 -10.20 11.72
N HIS A 69 -7.27 -10.73 11.09
CA HIS A 69 -6.66 -11.99 11.52
C HIS A 69 -6.05 -11.89 12.93
N ALA A 70 -5.41 -10.78 13.26
CA ALA A 70 -4.87 -10.52 14.60
C ALA A 70 -5.98 -10.46 15.67
N TRP A 71 -7.11 -9.81 15.37
CA TRP A 71 -8.26 -9.74 16.26
C TRP A 71 -8.90 -11.12 16.47
N ARG A 72 -9.04 -11.92 15.41
CA ARG A 72 -9.54 -13.30 15.46
C ARG A 72 -8.58 -14.28 16.15
N LEU A 73 -7.33 -13.90 16.41
CA LEU A 73 -6.41 -14.63 17.28
C LEU A 73 -6.61 -14.27 18.75
N LYS A 74 -6.97 -13.01 19.05
CA LYS A 74 -7.20 -12.51 20.41
C LYS A 74 -8.56 -12.92 21.01
N LYS A 75 -9.56 -13.23 20.17
CA LYS A 75 -10.81 -13.87 20.61
C LYS A 75 -10.67 -15.40 20.53
N PRO A 76 -10.26 -16.11 21.60
CA PRO A 76 -10.58 -17.53 21.69
C PRO A 76 -12.10 -17.66 21.69
N ASN A 77 -12.65 -18.58 20.89
CA ASN A 77 -14.07 -18.93 20.94
C ASN A 77 -14.42 -19.20 22.40
N ARG A 78 -15.30 -18.37 22.99
CA ARG A 78 -16.06 -18.76 24.18
C ARG A 78 -17.03 -19.85 23.79
#